data_AF-A0A845X2Y1-F1
#
_entry.id   AF-A0A845X2Y1-F1
#
_cell.length_a   1.000
_cell.length_b   1.000
_cell.length_c   1.000
_cell.angle_alpha   90.00
_cell.angle_beta   90.00
_cell.angle_gamma   90.00
#
_symmetry.space_group_name_H-M   'P 1'
#
loop_
_entity.id
_entity.type
_entity.pdbx_description
1 polymer ?
#
loop_
_entity_poly.entity_id
_entity_poly.type
_entity_poly.pdbx_seq_one_letter_code
_entity_poly.pdbx_strand_id
1 'polypeptide(L)'
;MSDYITRSYTILYELVLEEHHHQTGKTKHFFGETLSEKPYMLQIVQYSNGSGYNLVHLDESRQKLTDTYHDSVDQAMAQANWEFLINQSQWKFINQGKEYYVSRASEEMLERITQELRARIRNRQAKNPKD
;
A
#
# COMPACT_ATOMS: atom_id res chain seq x y z
N MET A 1 26.17 -7.95 -15.39
CA MET A 1 25.51 -7.42 -14.18
C MET A 1 24.03 -7.69 -14.32
N SER A 2 23.31 -8.04 -13.25
CA SER A 2 21.86 -8.28 -13.33
C SER A 2 21.11 -6.97 -13.57
N ASP A 3 20.24 -6.95 -14.58
CA ASP A 3 19.35 -5.83 -14.90
C ASP A 3 18.19 -5.67 -13.90
N TYR A 4 18.16 -6.51 -12.86
CA TYR A 4 17.13 -6.51 -11.83
C TYR A 4 17.68 -6.09 -10.48
N ILE A 5 16.87 -5.35 -9.75
CA ILE A 5 17.07 -4.98 -8.35
C ILE A 5 16.17 -5.90 -7.53
N THR A 6 16.77 -6.62 -6.58
CA THR A 6 16.01 -7.39 -5.59
C THR A 6 15.47 -6.44 -4.53
N ARG A 7 14.16 -6.50 -4.31
CA ARG A 7 13.45 -5.86 -3.22
C ARG A 7 12.85 -6.94 -2.34
N SER A 8 12.55 -6.59 -1.10
CA SER A 8 11.94 -7.53 -0.17
C SER A 8 10.92 -6.84 0.74
N TYR A 9 9.99 -7.62 1.24
CA TYR A 9 9.02 -7.21 2.25
C TYR A 9 8.69 -8.37 3.16
N THR A 10 8.22 -8.07 4.36
CA THR A 10 7.71 -9.05 5.30
C THR A 10 6.21 -8.89 5.40
N ILE A 11 5.46 -9.97 5.18
CA ILE A 11 4.03 -10.05 5.48
C ILE A 11 3.91 -10.30 6.98
N LEU A 12 3.35 -9.35 7.71
CA LEU A 12 3.15 -9.46 9.14
C LEU A 12 1.78 -10.07 9.45
N TYR A 13 0.74 -9.57 8.77
CA TYR A 13 -0.64 -10.01 8.96
C TYR A 13 -1.36 -10.19 7.64
N GLU A 14 -2.30 -11.14 7.60
CA GLU A 14 -3.17 -11.42 6.46
C GLU A 14 -4.62 -11.62 6.93
N LEU A 15 -5.58 -11.17 6.12
CA LEU A 15 -7.01 -11.44 6.28
C LEU A 15 -7.66 -11.59 4.91
N VAL A 16 -8.38 -12.69 4.69
CA VAL A 16 -9.28 -12.85 3.54
C VAL A 16 -10.63 -12.23 3.91
N LEU A 17 -11.15 -11.37 3.04
CA LEU A 17 -12.43 -10.70 3.27
C LEU A 17 -13.58 -11.63 2.91
N GLU A 18 -14.21 -12.19 3.94
CA GLU A 18 -15.45 -12.94 3.79
C GLU A 18 -16.66 -12.04 3.43
N GLU A 19 -17.77 -12.68 3.06
CA GLU A 19 -19.01 -12.02 2.62
C GLU A 19 -19.57 -11.05 3.67
N HIS A 20 -19.45 -11.40 4.96
CA HIS A 20 -19.90 -10.57 6.08
C HIS A 20 -19.06 -9.31 6.32
N HIS A 21 -17.88 -9.20 5.70
CA HIS A 21 -17.08 -7.97 5.74
C HIS A 21 -17.63 -6.98 4.71
N HIS A 22 -18.65 -6.23 5.09
CA HIS A 22 -19.21 -5.21 4.22
C HIS A 22 -18.30 -3.97 4.21
N GLN A 23 -17.99 -3.44 3.01
CA GLN A 23 -17.43 -2.10 2.90
C GLN A 23 -18.40 -1.12 3.55
N THR A 24 -17.91 -0.32 4.49
CA THR A 24 -18.76 0.65 5.20
C THR A 24 -19.22 1.80 4.30
N GLY A 25 -18.72 1.87 3.06
CA GLY A 25 -18.99 2.94 2.10
C GLY A 25 -18.30 4.27 2.43
N LYS A 26 -17.48 4.31 3.49
CA LYS A 26 -16.80 5.51 3.97
C LYS A 26 -15.56 5.87 3.13
N THR A 27 -14.96 4.89 2.46
CA THR A 27 -13.89 5.08 1.47
C THR A 27 -14.36 4.63 0.09
N LYS A 28 -14.06 5.44 -0.93
CA LYS A 28 -14.18 5.05 -2.34
C LYS A 28 -12.81 5.16 -2.98
N HIS A 29 -12.24 4.02 -3.37
CA HIS A 29 -11.01 4.00 -4.16
C HIS A 29 -11.37 4.04 -5.64
N PHE A 30 -10.68 4.86 -6.42
CA PHE A 30 -10.84 4.94 -7.86
C PHE A 30 -9.53 4.54 -8.55
N PHE A 31 -9.64 3.73 -9.60
CA PHE A 31 -8.55 3.42 -10.52
C PHE A 31 -8.85 4.11 -11.85
N GLY A 32 -8.27 5.30 -12.06
CA GLY A 32 -8.72 6.21 -13.11
C GLY A 32 -10.13 6.74 -12.82
N GLU A 33 -11.08 6.48 -13.72
CA GLU A 33 -12.50 6.83 -13.55
C GLU A 33 -13.35 5.68 -12.97
N THR A 34 -12.77 4.49 -12.83
CA THR A 34 -13.48 3.30 -12.39
C THR A 34 -13.41 3.17 -10.86
N LEU A 35 -14.56 2.93 -10.21
CA LEU A 35 -14.59 2.58 -8.79
C LEU A 35 -13.89 1.22 -8.60
N SER A 36 -12.90 1.17 -7.73
CA SER A 36 -12.22 -0.09 -7.40
C SER A 36 -13.22 -1.04 -6.74
N GLU A 37 -13.21 -2.28 -7.20
CA GLU A 37 -13.96 -3.37 -6.57
C GLU A 37 -13.46 -3.57 -5.13
N LYS A 38 -14.33 -4.15 -4.29
CA LYS A 38 -13.95 -4.58 -2.94
C LYS A 38 -12.74 -5.51 -3.07
N PRO A 39 -11.64 -5.28 -2.33
CA PRO A 39 -10.53 -6.22 -2.34
C PRO A 39 -10.99 -7.60 -1.86
N TYR A 40 -10.34 -8.64 -2.35
CA TYR A 40 -10.55 -10.01 -1.88
C TYR A 40 -9.86 -10.22 -0.53
N MET A 41 -8.72 -9.58 -0.30
CA MET A 41 -7.95 -9.76 0.91
C MET A 41 -7.11 -8.53 1.26
N LEU A 42 -6.67 -8.47 2.51
CA LEU A 42 -5.78 -7.44 3.03
C LEU A 42 -4.51 -8.07 3.59
N GLN A 43 -3.39 -7.37 3.42
CA GLN A 43 -2.13 -7.68 4.07
C GLN A 43 -1.55 -6.44 4.73
N ILE A 44 -0.92 -6.63 5.89
CA ILE A 44 -0.04 -5.63 6.49
C ILE A 44 1.39 -6.08 6.23
N VAL A 45 2.12 -5.28 5.46
CA VAL A 45 3.49 -5.58 5.06
C VAL A 45 4.45 -4.49 5.54
N GLN A 46 5.70 -4.90 5.75
CA GLN A 46 6.83 -3.99 5.95
C GLN A 46 7.84 -4.19 4.83
N TYR A 47 8.03 -3.19 3.97
CA TYR A 47 9.07 -3.22 2.94
C TYR A 47 10.45 -3.03 3.59
N SER A 48 11.47 -3.73 3.08
CA SER A 48 12.82 -3.72 3.68
C SER A 48 13.52 -2.37 3.66
N ASN A 49 13.09 -1.47 2.77
CA ASN A 49 13.57 -0.10 2.66
C ASN A 49 12.62 0.95 3.27
N GLY A 50 11.52 0.51 3.91
CA GLY A 50 10.51 1.39 4.51
C GLY A 50 10.63 1.47 6.02
N SER A 51 10.37 2.66 6.58
CA SER A 51 10.30 2.89 8.03
C SER A 51 8.97 2.48 8.67
N GLY A 52 7.93 2.30 7.86
CA GLY A 52 6.57 2.04 8.31
C GLY A 52 5.96 0.79 7.68
N TYR A 53 4.64 0.74 7.74
CA TYR A 53 3.83 -0.42 7.35
C TYR A 53 2.87 -0.02 6.25
N ASN A 54 2.54 -0.96 5.37
CA ASN A 54 1.55 -0.73 4.33
C ASN A 54 0.38 -1.69 4.51
N LEU A 55 -0.84 -1.14 4.52
CA LEU A 55 -2.06 -1.91 4.34
C LEU A 55 -2.25 -2.07 2.83
N VAL A 56 -2.11 -3.30 2.35
CA VAL A 56 -2.17 -3.68 0.94
C VAL A 56 -3.51 -4.33 0.66
N HIS A 57 -4.23 -3.77 -0.31
CA HIS A 57 -5.49 -4.27 -0.83
C HIS A 57 -5.20 -5.16 -2.04
N LEU A 58 -5.64 -6.41 -2.00
CA LEU A 58 -5.30 -7.44 -2.98
C LEU A 58 -6.57 -8.02 -3.61
N ASP A 59 -6.46 -8.42 -4.88
CA ASP A 59 -7.50 -9.19 -5.57
C ASP A 59 -7.43 -10.70 -5.24
N GLU A 60 -8.33 -11.48 -5.84
CA GLU A 60 -8.39 -12.94 -5.68
C GLU A 60 -7.13 -13.67 -6.15
N SER A 61 -6.41 -13.07 -7.10
CA SER A 61 -5.14 -13.55 -7.64
C SER A 61 -3.93 -13.09 -6.81
N ARG A 62 -4.17 -12.47 -5.64
CA ARG A 62 -3.15 -11.86 -4.76
C ARG A 62 -2.32 -10.78 -5.46
N GLN A 63 -2.85 -10.14 -6.49
CA GLN A 63 -2.23 -8.97 -7.11
C GLN A 63 -2.62 -7.71 -6.34
N LYS A 64 -1.66 -6.80 -6.19
CA LYS A 64 -1.88 -5.53 -5.50
C LYS A 64 -2.81 -4.64 -6.31
N LEU A 65 -3.94 -4.27 -5.71
CA LEU A 65 -4.85 -3.23 -6.21
C LEU A 65 -4.35 -1.86 -5.77
N THR A 66 -4.11 -1.69 -4.47
CA THR A 66 -3.60 -0.45 -3.90
C THR A 66 -2.93 -0.72 -2.55
N ASP A 67 -2.21 0.28 -2.04
CA ASP A 67 -1.66 0.27 -0.69
C ASP A 67 -1.72 1.65 -0.05
N THR A 68 -1.79 1.65 1.28
CA THR A 68 -1.76 2.87 2.09
C THR A 68 -0.67 2.75 3.14
N TYR A 69 0.13 3.80 3.28
CA TYR A 69 1.25 3.87 4.23
C TYR A 69 0.78 4.29 5.62
N HIS A 70 1.36 3.66 6.64
CA HIS A 70 1.10 3.88 8.06
C HIS A 70 2.41 3.86 8.86
N ASP A 71 2.48 4.62 9.94
CA ASP A 71 3.66 4.62 10.82
C ASP A 71 3.67 3.43 11.80
N SER A 72 2.51 2.77 11.98
CA SER A 72 2.36 1.62 12.86
C SER A 72 1.38 0.58 12.31
N VAL A 73 1.55 -0.67 12.76
CA VAL A 73 0.60 -1.76 12.47
C VAL A 73 -0.80 -1.42 13.00
N ASP A 74 -0.89 -0.81 14.18
CA ASP A 74 -2.19 -0.44 14.78
C ASP A 74 -2.96 0.56 13.93
N GLN A 75 -2.28 1.54 13.32
CA GLN A 75 -2.90 2.47 12.37
C GLN A 75 -3.40 1.76 11.11
N ALA A 76 -2.62 0.82 10.57
CA ALA A 76 -3.04 0.01 9.42
C ALA A 76 -4.28 -0.85 9.76
N MET A 77 -4.29 -1.49 10.93
CA MET A 77 -5.45 -2.24 11.43
C MET A 77 -6.65 -1.34 11.70
N ALA A 78 -6.44 -0.12 12.22
CA ALA A 78 -7.49 0.85 12.46
C ALA A 78 -8.15 1.33 11.15
N GLN A 79 -7.38 1.53 10.08
CA GLN A 79 -7.95 1.81 8.76
C GLN A 79 -8.80 0.63 8.27
N ALA A 80 -8.31 -0.60 8.39
CA ALA A 80 -9.06 -1.79 8.00
C ALA A 80 -10.37 -1.96 8.81
N ASN A 81 -10.35 -1.68 10.12
CA ASN A 81 -11.55 -1.63 10.94
C ASN A 81 -12.52 -0.55 10.46
N TRP A 82 -12.02 0.63 10.13
CA TRP A 82 -12.86 1.74 9.68
C TRP A 82 -13.51 1.47 8.31
N GLU A 83 -12.78 0.83 7.40
CA GLU A 83 -13.22 0.52 6.04
C GLU A 83 -14.12 -0.72 5.94
N PHE A 84 -13.84 -1.76 6.74
CA PHE A 84 -14.43 -3.10 6.58
C PHE A 84 -14.95 -3.73 7.88
N LEU A 85 -14.93 -3.01 9.00
CA LEU A 85 -15.34 -3.49 10.34
C LEU A 85 -14.54 -4.71 10.84
N ILE A 86 -13.27 -4.80 10.44
CA ILE A 86 -12.36 -5.87 10.84
C ILE A 86 -11.80 -5.61 12.23
N ASN A 87 -11.98 -6.59 13.12
CA ASN A 87 -11.37 -6.60 14.44
C ASN A 87 -9.95 -7.19 14.42
N GLN A 88 -9.10 -6.76 15.37
CA GLN A 88 -7.72 -7.25 15.49
C GLN A 88 -7.62 -8.79 15.57
N SER A 89 -8.57 -9.46 16.23
CA SER A 89 -8.58 -10.92 16.40
C SER A 89 -8.84 -11.70 15.10
N GLN A 90 -9.31 -11.04 14.04
CA GLN A 90 -9.57 -11.70 12.76
C GLN A 90 -8.29 -11.82 11.92
N TRP A 91 -7.27 -11.01 12.22
CA TRP A 91 -6.00 -11.06 11.51
C TRP A 91 -5.22 -12.32 11.84
N LYS A 92 -4.68 -12.96 10.81
CA LYS A 92 -3.72 -14.05 10.96
C LYS A 92 -2.31 -13.48 10.97
N PHE A 93 -1.54 -13.75 12.03
CA PHE A 93 -0.11 -13.44 12.07
C PHE A 93 0.66 -14.42 11.16
N ILE A 94 1.48 -13.88 10.27
CA ILE A 94 2.20 -14.65 9.24
C ILE A 94 3.71 -14.58 9.45
N ASN A 95 4.26 -13.38 9.63
CA ASN A 95 5.70 -13.09 9.72
C ASN A 95 6.55 -13.81 8.65
N GLN A 96 6.23 -13.57 7.38
CA GLN A 96 6.90 -14.21 6.24
C GLN A 96 7.60 -13.20 5.34
N GLY A 97 8.91 -13.36 5.16
CA GLY A 97 9.68 -12.62 4.17
C GLY A 97 9.38 -13.06 2.73
N LYS A 98 9.31 -12.08 1.82
CA LYS A 98 9.14 -12.25 0.38
C LYS A 98 10.15 -11.38 -0.35
N GLU A 99 10.62 -11.87 -1.49
CA GLU A 99 11.45 -11.13 -2.42
C GLU A 99 10.70 -10.91 -3.72
N TYR A 100 10.97 -9.77 -4.36
CA TYR A 100 10.48 -9.47 -5.70
C TYR A 100 11.55 -8.72 -6.48
N TYR A 101 11.47 -8.83 -7.81
CA TYR A 101 12.48 -8.31 -8.72
C TYR A 101 11.89 -7.18 -9.52
N VAL A 102 12.58 -6.03 -9.53
CA VAL A 102 12.19 -4.85 -10.31
C VAL A 102 13.28 -4.60 -11.34
N SER A 103 12.89 -4.31 -12.59
CA SER A 103 13.89 -3.95 -13.59
C SER A 103 14.55 -2.62 -13.20
N ARG A 104 15.86 -2.52 -13.39
CA ARG A 104 16.62 -1.30 -13.10
C ARG A 104 16.06 -0.10 -13.86
N ALA A 105 15.63 -0.32 -15.11
CA ALA A 105 14.99 0.71 -15.92
C ALA A 105 13.67 1.23 -15.30
N SER A 106 12.84 0.34 -14.74
CA SER A 106 11.61 0.73 -14.03
C SER A 106 11.90 1.52 -12.77
N GLU A 107 12.91 1.12 -11.99
CA GLU A 107 13.31 1.83 -10.78
C GLU A 107 13.82 3.24 -11.10
N GLU A 108 14.70 3.36 -12.10
CA GLU A 108 15.24 4.64 -12.55
C GLU A 108 14.14 5.58 -13.07
N MET A 109 13.14 5.04 -13.77
CA MET A 109 11.98 5.81 -14.23
C MET A 109 11.16 6.35 -13.06
N LEU A 110 10.85 5.52 -12.06
CA LEU A 110 10.10 5.93 -10.87
C LEU A 110 10.83 6.99 -10.05
N GLU A 111 12.15 6.83 -9.89
CA GLU A 111 13.00 7.79 -9.19
C GLU A 111 12.99 9.15 -9.90
N ARG A 112 13.09 9.16 -11.24
CA ARG A 112 12.98 10.39 -12.06
C ARG A 112 11.65 11.10 -11.87
N ILE A 113 10.54 10.36 -12.01
CA ILE A 113 9.19 10.91 -11.84
C ILE A 113 9.03 11.52 -10.45
N THR A 114 9.51 10.82 -9.42
CA THR A 114 9.44 11.28 -8.03
C THR A 114 10.25 12.57 -7.81
N GLN A 115 11.46 12.64 -8.36
CA GLN A 115 12.30 13.84 -8.28
C GLN A 115 11.64 15.05 -8.98
N GLU A 116 11.04 14.84 -10.15
CA GLU A 116 10.30 15.87 -10.86
C GLU A 116 9.08 16.37 -10.06
N LEU A 117 8.29 15.45 -9.50
CA LEU A 117 7.14 15.80 -8.66
C LEU A 117 7.56 16.60 -7.41
N ARG A 118 8.62 16.17 -6.72
CA ARG A 118 9.19 16.91 -5.58
C ARG A 118 9.65 18.30 -5.99
N ALA A 119 10.32 18.44 -7.14
CA ALA A 119 10.73 19.75 -7.66
C ALA A 119 9.53 20.66 -7.96
N ARG A 120 8.46 20.12 -8.58
CA ARG A 120 7.23 20.86 -8.85
C ARG A 120 6.53 21.34 -7.57
N ILE A 121 6.44 20.48 -6.55
CA ILE A 121 5.85 20.84 -5.25
C ILE A 121 6.65 21.97 -4.59
N ARG A 122 7.98 21.85 -4.54
CA ARG A 122 8.86 22.91 -4.00
C ARG A 122 8.68 24.24 -4.73
N ASN A 123 8.69 24.22 -6.06
CA ASN A 123 8.51 25.43 -6.86
C ASN A 123 7.13 26.06 -6.67
N ARG A 124 6.07 25.26 -6.44
CA ARG A 124 4.73 25.76 -6.13
C ARG A 124 4.67 26.41 -4.75
N GLN A 125 5.30 25.81 -3.74
CA GLN A 125 5.38 26.37 -2.38
C GLN A 125 6.20 27.67 -2.35
N ALA A 126 7.29 27.76 -3.11
CA ALA A 126 8.10 28.98 -3.22
C ALA A 126 7.34 30.14 -3.90
N LYS A 127 6.36 29.85 -4.77
CA LYS A 127 5.57 30.86 -5.49
C LYS A 127 4.31 31.32 -4.73
N ASN A 128 3.84 30.56 -3.75
CA ASN A 128 2.75 30.92 -2.84
C ASN A 128 3.19 30.65 -1.39
N PRO A 129 4.10 31.46 -0.82
CA PRO A 129 4.36 31.39 0.61
C PRO A 129 3.04 31.68 1.33
N LYS A 130 2.66 30.83 2.28
CA LYS A 130 1.53 31.13 3.17
C LYS A 130 1.96 32.31 4.05
N ASP A 131 1.27 33.44 3.92
CA ASP A 131 1.29 34.52 4.91
C ASP A 131 0.69 34.06 6.25
#